data_AF-A0A7Y4ZBR8-F1
#
_entry.id   AF-A0A7Y4ZBR8-F1
#
_cell.length_a   1.000
_cell.length_b   1.000
_cell.length_c   1.000
_cell.angle_alpha   90.00
_cell.angle_beta   90.00
_cell.angle_gamma   90.00
#
_symmetry.space_group_name_H-M   'P 1'
#
loop_
_entity.id
_entity.type
_entity.pdbx_description
1 polymer ?
#
loop_
_entity_poly.entity_id
_entity_poly.type
_entity_poly.pdbx_seq_one_letter_code
_entity_poly.pdbx_strand_id
1 'polypeptide(L)'
;YRAIIRYIEIRALWTIIQACTLYALIFALILYQSGIKGIPRTVTPLNWLNIMVLVASSRFFVRWWLGETYISLSGASRFERRNKRNVVIYGAGSAGVQLASALGHGREFKPIAFIDDDAALHRRKVNGLRIYPLSSLSYLIERHKLLDVLLAIPSASRSRKSEIIRLLEPYAVHVMSMPGLSDIAQGKVKVDALQEIDIADLLGRDSVPPDNSLLSANVTGKVVMVTGAGGSIGSELCRQIIQLQPKFLVLFECCEYALYTIEKELNQLSAKASPAQEIEIISVLGSVRDEGRIENVCKAFAVQTIYHAAAYKHVPMVEKNPGEAVWNNIFGTLSAAKAAISTNVETFVLISTDKAVRPTNTMGATKRFAELILQALSQEIKGKHLTRFTMVRFGNVLDSSGSVVPLFREQIAHGGPVTVTDERVIRYFMTIPEAAQLVIQAGAMGLGGDVFVLDMGESVRIIDLAKRMIHLSGLEVKDKEHPGGEIDISFIGLRPGEKLYEELLIGDNVSVTAHRRIMRAEEQTISWAELEALLASLEKATKSEDFERVRAVLKYAVTGYIPQCGVEDLLWRRTCAATTEKKGQKKPPDVLPQREEKNQAEI
;
A
#
# COMPACT_ATOMS: atom_id res chain seq x y z
N TYR A 1 -44.33 -22.60 -10.14
CA TYR A 1 -43.48 -23.26 -9.12
C TYR A 1 -42.02 -23.09 -9.55
N ARG A 2 -41.36 -22.02 -9.12
CA ARG A 2 -39.97 -21.63 -9.50
C ARG A 2 -39.12 -21.32 -8.25
N ALA A 3 -39.41 -21.97 -7.12
CA ALA A 3 -38.56 -21.86 -5.93
C ALA A 3 -37.51 -22.95 -6.01
N ILE A 4 -36.27 -22.55 -6.31
CA ILE A 4 -35.10 -23.42 -6.20
C ILE A 4 -35.01 -23.85 -4.73
N ILE A 5 -35.23 -25.14 -4.48
CA ILE A 5 -35.38 -25.79 -3.14
C ILE A 5 -34.15 -25.57 -2.23
N ARG A 6 -33.07 -24.99 -2.75
CA ARG A 6 -31.80 -24.72 -2.08
C ARG A 6 -31.85 -23.55 -1.08
N TYR A 7 -32.75 -22.58 -1.28
CA TYR A 7 -32.92 -21.42 -0.38
C TYR A 7 -34.40 -21.22 -0.06
N ILE A 8 -34.90 -21.92 0.97
CA ILE A 8 -36.23 -21.63 1.52
C ILE A 8 -36.08 -20.37 2.38
N GLU A 9 -36.25 -19.21 1.75
CA GLU A 9 -36.44 -17.95 2.47
C GLU A 9 -37.76 -17.99 3.25
N ILE A 10 -37.89 -17.18 4.31
CA ILE A 10 -39.16 -16.93 5.01
C ILE A 10 -40.31 -16.63 4.03
N ARG A 11 -39.99 -16.02 2.87
CA ARG A 11 -40.95 -15.77 1.77
C ARG A 11 -41.59 -17.03 1.21
N ALA A 12 -40.87 -18.15 1.14
CA ALA A 12 -41.40 -19.41 0.62
C ALA A 12 -42.42 -20.05 1.57
N LEU A 13 -42.26 -19.85 2.89
CA LEU A 13 -43.28 -20.27 3.87
C LEU A 13 -44.57 -19.46 3.66
N TRP A 14 -44.44 -18.16 3.42
CA TRP A 14 -45.57 -17.29 3.12
C TRP A 14 -46.31 -17.71 1.83
N THR A 15 -45.57 -18.07 0.77
CA THR A 15 -46.17 -18.58 -0.47
C THR A 15 -46.94 -19.89 -0.25
N ILE A 16 -46.45 -20.79 0.60
CA ILE A 16 -47.16 -22.04 0.94
C ILE A 16 -48.46 -21.74 1.66
N ILE A 17 -48.42 -20.84 2.67
CA ILE A 17 -49.61 -20.43 3.41
C ILE A 17 -50.66 -19.84 2.45
N GLN A 18 -50.26 -18.94 1.55
CA GLN A 18 -51.17 -18.33 0.57
C GLN A 18 -51.78 -19.39 -0.38
N ALA A 19 -50.96 -20.29 -0.91
CA ALA A 19 -51.42 -21.32 -1.84
C ALA A 19 -52.37 -22.33 -1.18
N CYS A 20 -52.05 -22.81 0.02
CA CYS A 20 -52.91 -23.72 0.78
C CYS A 20 -54.23 -23.04 1.16
N THR A 21 -54.19 -21.75 1.54
CA THR A 21 -55.40 -20.98 1.87
C THR A 21 -56.29 -20.77 0.65
N LEU A 22 -55.72 -20.39 -0.49
CA LEU A 22 -56.47 -20.23 -1.73
C LEU A 22 -57.13 -21.55 -2.17
N TYR A 23 -56.38 -22.65 -2.09
CA TYR A 23 -56.92 -23.99 -2.34
C TYR A 23 -58.11 -24.29 -1.41
N ALA A 24 -57.97 -24.04 -0.10
CA ALA A 24 -59.03 -24.34 0.86
C ALA A 24 -60.29 -23.51 0.63
N LEU A 25 -60.15 -22.25 0.21
CA LEU A 25 -61.28 -21.40 -0.16
C LEU A 25 -62.01 -21.92 -1.41
N ILE A 26 -61.26 -22.31 -2.45
CA ILE A 26 -61.84 -22.91 -3.67
C ILE A 26 -62.54 -24.23 -3.34
N PHE A 27 -61.90 -25.08 -2.54
CA PHE A 27 -62.46 -26.34 -2.07
C PHE A 27 -63.73 -26.13 -1.25
N ALA A 28 -63.75 -25.13 -0.36
CA ALA A 28 -64.95 -24.75 0.39
C ALA A 28 -66.09 -24.31 -0.52
N LEU A 29 -65.79 -23.50 -1.54
CA LEU A 29 -66.76 -22.99 -2.49
C LEU A 29 -67.39 -24.12 -3.31
N ILE A 30 -66.59 -25.08 -3.77
CA ILE A 30 -67.05 -26.25 -4.51
C ILE A 30 -67.94 -27.14 -3.63
N LEU A 31 -67.54 -27.40 -2.38
CA LEU A 31 -68.34 -28.18 -1.43
C LEU A 31 -69.65 -27.49 -1.05
N TYR A 32 -69.65 -26.15 -0.99
CA TYR A 32 -70.86 -25.37 -0.74
C TYR A 32 -71.81 -25.42 -1.95
N GLN A 33 -71.29 -25.30 -3.17
CA GLN A 33 -72.09 -25.32 -4.40
C GLN A 33 -72.61 -26.72 -4.78
N SER A 34 -71.93 -27.79 -4.37
CA SER A 34 -72.31 -29.16 -4.72
C SER A 34 -73.59 -29.65 -4.02
N GLY A 35 -74.10 -28.93 -3.01
CA GLY A 35 -75.39 -29.22 -2.38
C GLY A 35 -75.44 -30.55 -1.59
N ILE A 36 -74.30 -31.19 -1.34
CA ILE A 36 -74.22 -32.48 -0.65
C ILE A 36 -74.59 -32.29 0.84
N LYS A 37 -75.75 -32.81 1.23
CA LYS A 37 -76.21 -32.78 2.62
C LYS A 37 -75.43 -33.80 3.46
N GLY A 38 -74.94 -33.36 4.62
CA GLY A 38 -74.26 -34.23 5.61
C GLY A 38 -72.76 -34.00 5.79
N ILE A 39 -72.13 -33.08 5.04
CA ILE A 39 -70.71 -32.73 5.21
C ILE A 39 -70.56 -31.75 6.39
N PRO A 40 -69.82 -32.09 7.46
CA PRO A 40 -69.55 -31.17 8.56
C PRO A 40 -68.73 -29.96 8.07
N ARG A 41 -69.09 -28.75 8.50
CA ARG A 41 -68.36 -27.51 8.15
C ARG A 41 -66.90 -27.51 8.65
N THR A 42 -66.56 -28.42 9.56
CA THR A 42 -65.20 -28.63 10.08
C THR A 42 -64.25 -29.30 9.07
N VAL A 43 -64.78 -29.91 8.00
CA VAL A 43 -63.97 -30.60 6.99
C VAL A 43 -63.02 -29.63 6.26
N THR A 44 -63.50 -28.44 5.90
CA THR A 44 -62.67 -27.43 5.20
C THR A 44 -61.46 -26.97 6.02
N PRO A 45 -61.60 -26.47 7.26
CA PRO A 45 -60.45 -26.05 8.06
C PRO A 45 -59.51 -27.21 8.43
N LEU A 46 -60.04 -28.42 8.67
CA LEU A 46 -59.21 -29.60 8.91
C LEU A 46 -58.41 -30.01 7.67
N ASN A 47 -59.03 -29.96 6.48
CA ASN A 47 -58.35 -30.25 5.22
C ASN A 47 -57.24 -29.22 4.93
N TRP A 48 -57.51 -27.93 5.18
CA TRP A 48 -56.51 -26.86 5.06
C TRP A 48 -55.29 -27.11 5.97
N LEU A 49 -55.54 -27.43 7.24
CA LEU A 49 -54.47 -27.72 8.20
C LEU A 49 -53.65 -28.94 7.78
N ASN A 50 -54.31 -30.03 7.38
CA ASN A 50 -53.65 -31.26 6.94
C ASN A 50 -52.77 -31.01 5.70
N ILE A 51 -53.27 -30.28 4.70
CA ILE A 51 -52.49 -29.97 3.50
C ILE A 51 -51.32 -29.04 3.83
N MET A 52 -51.51 -28.06 4.71
CA MET A 52 -50.42 -27.21 5.16
C MET A 52 -49.31 -28.03 5.82
N VAL A 53 -49.66 -28.92 6.76
CA VAL A 53 -48.71 -29.79 7.46
C VAL A 53 -48.03 -30.74 6.48
N LEU A 54 -48.76 -31.32 5.53
CA LEU A 54 -48.22 -32.31 4.60
C LEU A 54 -47.30 -31.67 3.54
N VAL A 55 -47.65 -30.49 3.04
CA VAL A 55 -46.80 -29.72 2.12
C VAL A 55 -45.58 -29.15 2.84
N ALA A 56 -45.72 -28.65 4.07
CA ALA A 56 -44.59 -28.19 4.87
C ALA A 56 -43.65 -29.36 5.21
N SER A 57 -44.18 -30.45 5.76
CA SER A 57 -43.38 -31.60 6.17
C SER A 57 -42.70 -32.29 5.00
N SER A 58 -43.36 -32.47 3.85
CA SER A 58 -42.72 -33.03 2.65
C SER A 58 -41.56 -32.16 2.15
N ARG A 59 -41.67 -30.82 2.19
CA ARG A 59 -40.57 -29.92 1.83
C ARG A 59 -39.42 -29.97 2.83
N PHE A 60 -39.72 -30.01 4.12
CA PHE A 60 -38.71 -30.17 5.17
C PHE A 60 -38.01 -31.53 5.08
N PHE A 61 -38.78 -32.59 4.81
CA PHE A 61 -38.26 -33.95 4.61
C PHE A 61 -37.40 -34.04 3.36
N VAL A 62 -37.84 -33.48 2.23
CA VAL A 62 -37.04 -33.42 0.99
C VAL A 62 -35.78 -32.60 1.20
N ARG A 63 -35.80 -31.51 1.99
CA ARG A 63 -34.59 -30.76 2.36
C ARG A 63 -33.67 -31.57 3.25
N TRP A 64 -34.19 -32.24 4.27
CA TRP A 64 -33.41 -33.06 5.18
C TRP A 64 -32.78 -34.24 4.42
N TRP A 65 -33.59 -34.93 3.62
CA TRP A 65 -33.17 -36.03 2.76
C TRP A 65 -32.17 -35.58 1.69
N LEU A 66 -32.47 -34.58 0.86
CA LEU A 66 -31.51 -34.11 -0.16
C LEU A 66 -30.28 -33.44 0.46
N GLY A 67 -30.42 -32.81 1.63
CA GLY A 67 -29.32 -32.19 2.37
C GLY A 67 -28.35 -33.23 2.94
N GLU A 68 -28.85 -34.28 3.60
CA GLU A 68 -28.00 -35.36 4.13
C GLU A 68 -27.53 -36.31 3.04
N THR A 69 -28.38 -36.63 2.05
CA THR A 69 -28.05 -37.62 1.02
C THR A 69 -27.13 -37.06 -0.07
N TYR A 70 -27.12 -35.76 -0.38
CA TYR A 70 -26.09 -35.18 -1.26
C TYR A 70 -24.72 -35.09 -0.55
N ILE A 71 -24.71 -34.92 0.77
CA ILE A 71 -23.49 -34.95 1.59
C ILE A 71 -22.99 -36.39 1.81
N SER A 72 -23.87 -37.40 1.76
CA SER A 72 -23.50 -38.81 1.95
C SER A 72 -23.26 -39.61 0.66
N LEU A 73 -23.94 -39.31 -0.47
CA LEU A 73 -23.79 -39.99 -1.77
C LEU A 73 -22.70 -39.37 -2.66
N SER A 74 -22.23 -38.17 -2.35
CA SER A 74 -20.90 -37.76 -2.81
C SER A 74 -19.88 -38.52 -1.96
N GLY A 75 -19.36 -39.63 -2.50
CA GLY A 75 -18.29 -40.45 -1.90
C GLY A 75 -16.97 -39.72 -1.61
N ALA A 76 -16.96 -38.38 -1.63
CA ALA A 76 -15.86 -37.50 -1.27
C ALA A 76 -15.68 -37.34 0.26
N SER A 77 -16.66 -37.72 1.09
CA SER A 77 -16.72 -37.28 2.49
C SER A 77 -15.81 -38.01 3.49
N ARG A 78 -15.10 -39.08 3.10
CA ARG A 78 -14.15 -39.77 3.99
C ARG A 78 -12.69 -39.74 3.50
N PHE A 79 -12.46 -39.59 2.19
CA PHE A 79 -11.10 -39.46 1.63
C PHE A 79 -10.68 -37.99 1.39
N GLU A 80 -11.58 -37.07 0.98
CA GLU A 80 -11.22 -35.64 0.81
C GLU A 80 -11.12 -34.87 2.15
N ARG A 81 -11.68 -35.41 3.25
CA ARG A 81 -11.55 -34.79 4.58
C ARG A 81 -10.13 -34.87 5.16
N ARG A 82 -9.24 -35.66 4.58
CA ARG A 82 -7.91 -35.95 5.15
C ARG A 82 -6.86 -34.87 4.87
N ASN A 83 -7.11 -33.95 3.92
CA ASN A 83 -6.16 -32.91 3.52
C ASN A 83 -6.60 -31.47 3.83
N LYS A 84 -7.66 -31.28 4.62
CA LYS A 84 -8.06 -29.93 5.06
C LYS A 84 -7.16 -29.45 6.18
N ARG A 85 -6.59 -28.25 6.06
CA ARG A 85 -5.83 -27.62 7.14
C ARG A 85 -6.78 -27.17 8.24
N ASN A 86 -6.46 -27.51 9.49
CA ASN A 86 -7.27 -27.12 10.62
C ASN A 86 -6.99 -25.65 10.94
N VAL A 87 -8.04 -24.84 11.02
CA VAL A 87 -7.93 -23.39 11.25
C VAL A 87 -8.75 -22.94 12.44
N VAL A 88 -8.28 -21.87 13.08
CA VAL A 88 -9.04 -21.12 14.08
C VAL A 88 -9.38 -19.75 13.53
N ILE A 89 -10.60 -19.30 13.79
CA ILE A 89 -11.05 -17.97 13.37
C ILE A 89 -10.99 -17.05 14.58
N TYR A 90 -10.20 -15.98 14.49
CA TYR A 90 -10.19 -14.91 15.47
C TYR A 90 -11.30 -13.90 15.14
N GLY A 91 -12.23 -13.70 16.07
CA GLY A 91 -13.44 -12.91 15.90
C GLY A 91 -14.67 -13.81 15.68
N ALA A 92 -15.53 -13.89 16.67
CA ALA A 92 -16.82 -14.58 16.64
C ALA A 92 -17.99 -13.65 16.24
N GLY A 93 -17.68 -12.46 15.72
CA GLY A 93 -18.65 -11.50 15.18
C GLY A 93 -19.26 -11.93 13.84
N SER A 94 -20.05 -11.06 13.22
CA SER A 94 -20.77 -11.35 11.97
C SER A 94 -19.84 -11.80 10.82
N ALA A 95 -18.69 -11.15 10.67
CA ALA A 95 -17.68 -11.51 9.68
C ALA A 95 -17.11 -12.92 9.90
N GLY A 96 -16.72 -13.25 11.13
CA GLY A 96 -16.19 -14.58 11.47
C GLY A 96 -17.21 -15.70 11.29
N VAL A 97 -18.48 -15.45 11.64
CA VAL A 97 -19.57 -16.43 11.43
C VAL A 97 -19.80 -16.69 9.93
N GLN A 98 -19.79 -15.63 9.12
CA GLN A 98 -19.89 -15.76 7.66
C GLN A 98 -18.70 -16.52 7.09
N LEU A 99 -17.48 -16.20 7.53
CA LEU A 99 -16.26 -16.90 7.12
C LEU A 99 -16.34 -18.39 7.46
N ALA A 100 -16.69 -18.75 8.71
CA ALA A 100 -16.84 -20.15 9.11
C ALA A 100 -17.86 -20.92 8.26
N SER A 101 -18.97 -20.28 7.91
CA SER A 101 -19.99 -20.86 7.04
C SER A 101 -19.47 -21.08 5.60
N ALA A 102 -18.69 -20.14 5.07
CA ALA A 102 -18.05 -20.25 3.76
C ALA A 102 -17.00 -21.38 3.75
N LEU A 103 -16.15 -21.47 4.78
CA LEU A 103 -15.13 -22.51 4.92
C LEU A 103 -15.73 -23.91 5.11
N GLY A 104 -16.90 -24.03 5.74
CA GLY A 104 -17.60 -25.31 5.87
C GLY A 104 -17.88 -25.99 4.53
N HIS A 105 -18.04 -25.21 3.46
CA HIS A 105 -18.25 -25.68 2.09
C HIS A 105 -16.96 -25.72 1.26
N GLY A 106 -15.89 -25.06 1.71
CA GLY A 106 -14.59 -25.01 1.06
C GLY A 106 -13.83 -26.34 1.12
N ARG A 107 -12.83 -26.54 0.26
CA ARG A 107 -12.00 -27.75 0.21
C ARG A 107 -10.67 -27.65 0.96
N GLU A 108 -10.23 -26.45 1.32
CA GLU A 108 -8.87 -26.20 1.83
C GLU A 108 -8.81 -26.14 3.35
N PHE A 109 -9.73 -25.38 3.97
CA PHE A 109 -9.71 -25.16 5.42
C PHE A 109 -10.84 -25.87 6.15
N LYS A 110 -10.58 -26.26 7.39
CA LYS A 110 -11.55 -26.81 8.32
C LYS A 110 -11.57 -25.97 9.60
N PRO A 111 -12.59 -25.13 9.82
CA PRO A 111 -12.68 -24.34 11.03
C PRO A 111 -12.94 -25.25 12.24
N ILE A 112 -12.13 -25.12 13.28
CA ILE A 112 -12.18 -25.94 14.50
C ILE A 112 -12.84 -25.18 15.65
N ALA A 113 -12.50 -23.90 15.79
CA ALA A 113 -12.95 -23.07 16.90
C ALA A 113 -12.91 -21.58 16.52
N PHE A 114 -13.61 -20.78 17.33
CA PHE A 114 -13.46 -19.34 17.36
C PHE A 114 -12.62 -18.91 18.57
N ILE A 115 -11.83 -17.86 18.39
CA ILE A 115 -11.24 -17.08 19.48
C ILE A 115 -11.90 -15.71 19.49
N ASP A 116 -12.31 -15.22 20.65
CA ASP A 116 -12.87 -13.89 20.79
C ASP A 116 -12.46 -13.27 22.14
N ASP A 117 -12.33 -11.95 22.17
CA ASP A 117 -11.96 -11.20 23.38
C ASP A 117 -13.15 -11.04 24.34
N ASP A 118 -14.38 -11.11 23.84
CA ASP A 118 -15.58 -10.96 24.66
C ASP A 118 -15.80 -12.20 25.54
N ALA A 119 -15.55 -12.03 26.84
CA ALA A 119 -15.76 -13.04 27.87
C ALA A 119 -17.20 -13.56 27.93
N ALA A 120 -18.19 -12.76 27.53
CA ALA A 120 -19.59 -13.18 27.49
C ALA A 120 -19.84 -14.26 26.43
N LEU A 121 -19.04 -14.29 25.35
CA LEU A 121 -19.15 -15.25 24.26
C LEU A 121 -18.45 -16.58 24.56
N HIS A 122 -17.51 -16.61 25.51
CA HIS A 122 -16.71 -17.79 25.80
C HIS A 122 -17.58 -18.98 26.20
N ARG A 123 -17.14 -20.18 25.81
CA ARG A 123 -17.83 -21.48 26.00
C ARG A 123 -19.15 -21.63 25.24
N ARG A 124 -19.69 -20.58 24.62
CA ARG A 124 -20.84 -20.68 23.72
C ARG A 124 -20.43 -21.34 22.40
N LYS A 125 -21.43 -21.75 21.61
CA LYS A 125 -21.24 -22.33 20.29
C LYS A 125 -21.94 -21.50 19.22
N VAL A 126 -21.28 -21.31 18.09
CA VAL A 126 -21.84 -20.71 16.88
C VAL A 126 -21.53 -21.63 15.70
N ASN A 127 -22.55 -21.99 14.92
CA ASN A 127 -22.44 -22.98 13.83
C ASN A 127 -21.77 -24.31 14.27
N GLY A 128 -21.99 -24.72 15.52
CA GLY A 128 -21.39 -25.94 16.10
C GLY A 128 -19.94 -25.78 16.59
N LEU A 129 -19.28 -24.66 16.31
CA LEU A 129 -17.92 -24.34 16.74
C LEU A 129 -17.95 -23.62 18.08
N ARG A 130 -17.05 -23.99 19.00
CA ARG A 130 -16.96 -23.38 20.33
C ARG A 130 -16.08 -22.13 20.31
N ILE A 131 -16.47 -21.13 21.10
CA ILE A 131 -15.72 -19.89 21.29
C ILE A 131 -14.81 -20.02 22.53
N TYR A 132 -13.52 -19.74 22.36
CA TYR A 132 -12.49 -19.81 23.40
C TYR A 132 -11.84 -18.44 23.64
N PRO A 133 -11.28 -18.20 24.83
CA PRO A 133 -10.35 -17.10 25.04
C PRO A 133 -9.02 -17.36 24.31
N LEU A 134 -8.28 -16.29 24.01
CA LEU A 134 -6.96 -16.38 23.39
C LEU A 134 -5.96 -17.22 24.19
N SER A 135 -6.08 -17.23 25.53
CA SER A 135 -5.25 -18.08 26.40
C SER A 135 -5.40 -19.58 26.15
N SER A 136 -6.46 -20.02 25.45
CA SER A 136 -6.63 -21.42 25.05
C SER A 136 -5.95 -21.77 23.73
N LEU A 137 -5.33 -20.80 23.03
CA LEU A 137 -4.74 -21.01 21.72
C LEU A 137 -3.64 -22.08 21.73
N SER A 138 -2.73 -22.06 22.71
CA SER A 138 -1.66 -23.07 22.84
C SER A 138 -2.22 -24.49 22.91
N TYR A 139 -3.24 -24.68 23.76
CA TYR A 139 -3.94 -25.95 23.88
C TYR A 139 -4.63 -26.38 22.57
N LEU A 140 -5.21 -25.42 21.84
CA LEU A 140 -5.84 -25.70 20.55
C LEU A 140 -4.80 -26.09 19.49
N ILE A 141 -3.64 -25.44 19.46
CA ILE A 141 -2.53 -25.73 18.54
C ILE A 141 -2.05 -27.16 18.75
N GLU A 142 -1.72 -27.55 19.99
CA GLU A 142 -1.23 -28.89 20.32
C GLU A 142 -2.26 -29.99 20.01
N ARG A 143 -3.51 -29.78 20.45
CA ARG A 143 -4.56 -30.81 20.34
C ARG A 143 -5.02 -31.03 18.90
N HIS A 144 -5.07 -29.96 18.10
CA HIS A 144 -5.65 -30.00 16.76
C HIS A 144 -4.63 -29.85 15.64
N LYS A 145 -3.33 -29.73 15.95
CA LYS A 145 -2.25 -29.45 14.99
C LYS A 145 -2.64 -28.27 14.09
N LEU A 146 -3.02 -27.17 14.71
CA LEU A 146 -3.42 -25.96 14.00
C LEU A 146 -2.18 -25.32 13.39
N LEU A 147 -2.26 -25.04 12.10
CA LEU A 147 -1.21 -24.32 11.38
C LEU A 147 -1.66 -22.93 10.97
N ASP A 148 -2.97 -22.67 10.86
CA ASP A 148 -3.48 -21.39 10.38
C ASP A 148 -4.47 -20.72 11.34
N VAL A 149 -4.32 -19.40 11.53
CA VAL A 149 -5.25 -18.51 12.24
C VAL A 149 -5.81 -17.49 11.25
N LEU A 150 -7.14 -17.39 11.18
CA LEU A 150 -7.86 -16.47 10.30
C LEU A 150 -8.41 -15.29 11.09
N LEU A 151 -7.87 -14.09 10.87
CA LEU A 151 -8.37 -12.85 11.47
C LEU A 151 -9.65 -12.40 10.75
N ALA A 152 -10.79 -12.55 11.41
CA ALA A 152 -12.11 -12.16 10.92
C ALA A 152 -12.65 -10.92 11.65
N ILE A 153 -11.80 -9.90 11.74
CA ILE A 153 -12.07 -8.61 12.39
C ILE A 153 -11.87 -7.42 11.41
N PRO A 154 -12.56 -7.40 10.26
CA PRO A 154 -12.31 -6.42 9.19
C PRO A 154 -12.61 -4.97 9.60
N SER A 155 -13.40 -4.74 10.66
CA SER A 155 -13.75 -3.42 11.18
C SER A 155 -12.86 -2.94 12.33
N ALA A 156 -11.89 -3.74 12.79
CA ALA A 156 -10.99 -3.34 13.85
C ALA A 156 -10.00 -2.27 13.36
N SER A 157 -9.60 -1.35 14.24
CA SER A 157 -8.53 -0.39 13.95
C SER A 157 -7.20 -1.11 13.72
N ARG A 158 -6.26 -0.47 13.01
CA ARG A 158 -4.93 -1.06 12.77
C ARG A 158 -4.18 -1.29 14.07
N SER A 159 -4.23 -0.34 15.00
CA SER A 159 -3.66 -0.51 16.34
C SER A 159 -4.21 -1.78 17.03
N ARG A 160 -5.53 -2.01 16.99
CA ARG A 160 -6.13 -3.21 17.59
C ARG A 160 -5.73 -4.49 16.86
N LYS A 161 -5.69 -4.49 15.53
CA LYS A 161 -5.19 -5.64 14.77
C LYS A 161 -3.74 -5.96 15.11
N SER A 162 -2.89 -4.92 15.19
CA SER A 162 -1.48 -5.07 15.57
C SER A 162 -1.30 -5.66 16.96
N GLU A 163 -2.10 -5.19 17.93
CA GLU A 163 -2.12 -5.76 19.28
C GLU A 163 -2.44 -7.26 19.24
N ILE A 164 -3.48 -7.65 18.49
CA ILE A 164 -3.87 -9.05 18.34
C ILE A 164 -2.77 -9.86 17.66
N ILE A 165 -2.16 -9.32 16.60
CA ILE A 165 -1.05 -9.98 15.90
C ILE A 165 0.15 -10.17 16.84
N ARG A 166 0.49 -9.16 17.66
CA ARG A 166 1.55 -9.27 18.69
C ARG A 166 1.26 -10.38 19.71
N LEU A 167 -0.01 -10.60 20.05
CA LEU A 167 -0.39 -11.71 20.94
C LEU A 167 -0.31 -13.08 20.23
N LEU A 168 -0.36 -13.09 18.89
CA LEU A 168 -0.22 -14.30 18.08
C LEU A 168 1.24 -14.62 17.73
N GLU A 169 2.13 -13.62 17.68
CA GLU A 169 3.56 -13.76 17.34
C GLU A 169 4.32 -14.86 18.09
N PRO A 170 4.10 -15.12 19.40
CA PRO A 170 4.77 -16.19 20.12
C PRO A 170 4.40 -17.60 19.63
N TYR A 171 3.36 -17.72 18.81
CA TYR A 171 2.93 -18.96 18.21
C TYR A 171 3.38 -18.95 16.74
N ALA A 172 4.22 -19.90 16.32
CA ALA A 172 4.52 -20.13 14.91
C ALA A 172 3.29 -20.69 14.16
N VAL A 173 2.32 -19.81 13.95
CA VAL A 173 1.09 -20.07 13.21
C VAL A 173 1.02 -19.13 12.03
N HIS A 174 0.59 -19.66 10.91
CA HIS A 174 0.35 -18.88 9.71
C HIS A 174 -0.92 -18.04 9.91
N VAL A 175 -0.78 -16.70 9.88
CA VAL A 175 -1.90 -15.81 10.15
C VAL A 175 -2.36 -15.13 8.86
N MET A 176 -3.63 -15.32 8.51
CA MET A 176 -4.27 -14.67 7.35
C MET A 176 -5.38 -13.74 7.81
N SER A 177 -5.56 -12.59 7.14
CA SER A 177 -6.63 -11.64 7.44
C SER A 177 -7.72 -11.65 6.38
N MET A 178 -8.96 -11.41 6.83
CA MET A 178 -10.08 -11.08 5.95
C MET A 178 -9.96 -9.62 5.49
N PRO A 179 -10.20 -9.32 4.20
CA PRO A 179 -10.11 -7.96 3.67
C PRO A 179 -11.26 -7.08 4.18
N GLY A 180 -11.10 -5.76 4.04
CA GLY A 180 -12.05 -4.77 4.53
C GLY A 180 -13.37 -4.75 3.74
N LEU A 181 -14.41 -4.13 4.30
CA LEU A 181 -15.73 -3.99 3.66
C LEU A 181 -15.66 -3.26 2.30
N SER A 182 -14.71 -2.33 2.12
CA SER A 182 -14.45 -1.64 0.85
C SER A 182 -13.99 -2.59 -0.26
N ASP A 183 -13.22 -3.62 0.09
CA ASP A 183 -12.70 -4.62 -0.85
C ASP A 183 -13.78 -5.68 -1.16
N ILE A 184 -14.67 -5.95 -0.20
CA ILE A 184 -15.78 -6.90 -0.31
C ILE A 184 -16.93 -6.35 -1.18
N ALA A 185 -17.11 -5.02 -1.24
CA ALA A 185 -18.18 -4.35 -2.01
C ALA A 185 -18.20 -4.69 -3.51
N GLN A 186 -17.15 -5.33 -4.03
CA GLN A 186 -17.07 -5.86 -5.40
C GLN A 186 -17.73 -7.25 -5.58
N GLY A 187 -18.47 -7.75 -4.58
CA GLY A 187 -19.32 -8.94 -4.70
C GLY A 187 -18.59 -10.29 -4.66
N LYS A 188 -17.36 -10.34 -4.13
CA LYS A 188 -16.56 -11.56 -4.02
C LYS A 188 -16.19 -11.88 -2.57
N VAL A 189 -17.14 -12.36 -1.77
CA VAL A 189 -16.76 -13.16 -0.59
C VAL A 189 -16.46 -14.57 -1.08
N LYS A 190 -15.26 -14.76 -1.60
CA LYS A 190 -14.69 -16.08 -1.92
C LYS A 190 -13.63 -16.40 -0.87
N VAL A 191 -13.43 -17.69 -0.60
CA VAL A 191 -12.34 -18.16 0.28
C VAL A 191 -10.97 -17.69 -0.25
N ASP A 192 -10.85 -17.53 -1.58
CA ASP A 192 -9.71 -16.93 -2.30
C ASP A 192 -9.40 -15.46 -1.94
N ALA A 193 -10.22 -14.82 -1.09
CA ALA A 193 -10.03 -13.44 -0.66
C ALA A 193 -9.22 -13.31 0.64
N LEU A 194 -8.86 -14.41 1.30
CA LEU A 194 -7.95 -14.39 2.44
C LEU A 194 -6.57 -13.93 1.98
N GLN A 195 -5.97 -13.00 2.71
CA GLN A 195 -4.67 -12.42 2.39
C GLN A 195 -3.71 -12.61 3.57
N GLU A 196 -2.42 -12.70 3.26
CA GLU A 196 -1.35 -12.53 4.25
C GLU A 196 -1.57 -11.24 5.04
N ILE A 197 -1.07 -11.17 6.28
CA ILE A 197 -1.15 -9.95 7.07
C ILE A 197 -0.51 -8.77 6.31
N ASP A 198 -1.25 -7.65 6.24
CA ASP A 198 -0.70 -6.38 5.76
C ASP A 198 0.39 -5.92 6.74
N ILE A 199 1.53 -5.52 6.21
CA ILE A 199 2.66 -5.03 7.01
C ILE A 199 2.24 -3.78 7.79
N ALA A 200 1.31 -2.99 7.25
CA ALA A 200 0.75 -1.85 7.97
C ALA A 200 0.11 -2.30 9.30
N ASP A 201 -0.56 -3.46 9.30
CA ASP A 201 -1.15 -4.06 10.50
C ASP A 201 -0.04 -4.60 11.44
N LEU A 202 1.08 -5.11 10.90
CA LEU A 202 2.26 -5.49 11.72
C LEU A 202 2.86 -4.29 12.45
N LEU A 203 2.95 -3.14 11.78
CA LEU A 203 3.58 -1.96 12.37
C LEU A 203 2.65 -1.23 13.36
N GLY A 204 1.33 -1.49 13.32
CA GLY A 204 0.38 -0.92 14.28
C GLY A 204 0.21 0.58 14.20
N ARG A 205 0.56 1.15 13.03
CA ARG A 205 0.48 2.58 12.79
C ARG A 205 -0.94 2.94 12.33
N ASP A 206 -1.64 3.72 13.15
CA ASP A 206 -2.89 4.34 12.75
C ASP A 206 -2.61 5.56 11.86
N SER A 207 -3.29 5.63 10.72
CA SER A 207 -3.26 6.79 9.82
C SER A 207 -3.96 7.98 10.46
N VAL A 208 -3.41 9.18 10.30
CA VAL A 208 -4.11 10.41 10.71
C VAL A 208 -5.23 10.70 9.71
N PRO A 209 -6.46 11.01 10.17
CA PRO A 209 -7.55 11.36 9.28
C PRO A 209 -7.18 12.61 8.47
N PRO A 210 -7.41 12.63 7.15
CA PRO A 210 -7.03 13.75 6.31
C PRO A 210 -7.87 14.99 6.59
N ASP A 211 -7.26 16.17 6.44
CA ASP A 211 -7.98 17.43 6.38
C ASP A 211 -8.51 17.65 4.95
N ASN A 212 -9.83 17.52 4.79
CA ASN A 212 -10.49 17.65 3.50
C ASN A 212 -10.28 19.03 2.85
N SER A 213 -10.13 20.09 3.65
CA SER A 213 -9.90 21.44 3.11
C SER A 213 -8.53 21.54 2.43
N LEU A 214 -7.51 20.96 3.05
CA LEU A 214 -6.14 20.89 2.50
C LEU A 214 -6.06 19.95 1.31
N LEU A 215 -6.78 18.82 1.33
CA LEU A 215 -6.82 17.89 0.19
C LEU A 215 -7.40 18.56 -1.07
N SER A 216 -8.51 19.29 -0.93
CA SER A 216 -9.21 19.89 -2.06
C SER A 216 -8.52 21.13 -2.64
N ALA A 217 -7.77 21.90 -1.84
CA ALA A 217 -7.26 23.24 -2.20
C ALA A 217 -6.51 23.31 -3.54
N ASN A 218 -5.69 22.30 -3.85
CA ASN A 218 -4.89 22.25 -5.07
C ASN A 218 -5.38 21.23 -6.10
N VAL A 219 -6.53 20.60 -5.87
CA VAL A 219 -6.99 19.45 -6.66
C VAL A 219 -8.40 19.66 -7.21
N THR A 220 -9.38 19.95 -6.36
CA THR A 220 -10.79 19.97 -6.75
C THR A 220 -11.06 21.04 -7.80
N GLY A 221 -11.67 20.64 -8.93
CA GLY A 221 -11.96 21.52 -10.06
C GLY A 221 -10.74 22.06 -10.82
N LYS A 222 -9.53 21.61 -10.49
CA LYS A 222 -8.28 22.02 -11.16
C LYS A 222 -7.80 21.01 -12.19
N VAL A 223 -6.91 21.46 -13.09
CA VAL A 223 -6.13 20.58 -13.96
C VAL A 223 -4.87 20.14 -13.22
N VAL A 224 -4.79 18.85 -12.90
CA VAL A 224 -3.69 18.28 -12.11
C VAL A 224 -2.86 17.33 -12.96
N MET A 225 -1.55 17.52 -12.99
CA MET A 225 -0.61 16.62 -13.63
C MET A 225 0.23 15.88 -12.60
N VAL A 226 0.39 14.57 -12.79
CA VAL A 226 1.31 13.74 -12.00
C VAL A 226 2.39 13.21 -12.94
N THR A 227 3.66 13.56 -12.69
CA THR A 227 4.77 12.94 -13.42
C THR A 227 5.22 11.67 -12.71
N GLY A 228 5.62 10.63 -13.43
CA GLY A 228 5.89 9.33 -12.83
C GLY A 228 4.59 8.66 -12.36
N ALA A 229 3.49 8.92 -13.06
CA ALA A 229 2.14 8.52 -12.68
C ALA A 229 1.97 7.00 -12.53
N GLY A 230 2.80 6.19 -13.17
CA GLY A 230 2.78 4.73 -13.06
C GLY A 230 3.62 4.17 -11.91
N GLY A 231 4.42 5.01 -11.22
CA GLY A 231 5.25 4.60 -10.09
C GLY A 231 4.44 4.33 -8.81
N SER A 232 5.05 3.74 -7.78
CA SER A 232 4.32 3.39 -6.53
C SER A 232 3.65 4.60 -5.86
N ILE A 233 4.35 5.73 -5.74
CA ILE A 233 3.79 6.96 -5.16
C ILE A 233 2.92 7.71 -6.19
N GLY A 234 3.36 7.78 -7.45
CA GLY A 234 2.62 8.50 -8.49
C GLY A 234 1.24 7.89 -8.76
N SER A 235 1.14 6.57 -8.82
CA SER A 235 -0.14 5.87 -9.02
C SER A 235 -1.09 6.11 -7.85
N GLU A 236 -0.57 6.10 -6.61
CA GLU A 236 -1.39 6.40 -5.45
C GLU A 236 -1.83 7.86 -5.40
N LEU A 237 -0.94 8.81 -5.74
CA LEU A 237 -1.35 10.21 -5.90
C LEU A 237 -2.50 10.32 -6.90
N CYS A 238 -2.43 9.62 -8.04
CA CYS A 238 -3.52 9.60 -9.02
C CYS A 238 -4.83 9.03 -8.42
N ARG A 239 -4.76 7.94 -7.64
CA ARG A 239 -5.93 7.35 -6.96
C ARG A 239 -6.56 8.29 -5.93
N GLN A 240 -5.75 9.04 -5.18
CA GLN A 240 -6.25 10.02 -4.22
C GLN A 240 -6.81 11.25 -4.94
N ILE A 241 -6.10 11.74 -5.97
CA ILE A 241 -6.50 12.92 -6.74
C ILE A 241 -7.83 12.70 -7.46
N ILE A 242 -8.04 11.56 -8.14
CA ILE A 242 -9.30 11.32 -8.87
C ILE A 242 -10.54 11.35 -7.94
N GLN A 243 -10.39 10.93 -6.68
CA GLN A 243 -11.48 10.96 -5.70
C GLN A 243 -11.86 12.39 -5.28
N LEU A 244 -10.92 13.34 -5.40
CA LEU A 244 -11.09 14.75 -5.05
C LEU A 244 -11.70 15.58 -6.20
N GLN A 245 -12.17 14.93 -7.27
CA GLN A 245 -12.89 15.55 -8.39
C GLN A 245 -12.12 16.69 -9.09
N PRO A 246 -10.94 16.42 -9.67
CA PRO A 246 -10.25 17.38 -10.52
C PRO A 246 -11.04 17.59 -11.82
N LYS A 247 -10.75 18.68 -12.54
CA LYS A 247 -11.31 18.91 -13.87
C LYS A 247 -10.70 17.95 -14.89
N PHE A 248 -9.37 17.80 -14.83
CA PHE A 248 -8.59 16.89 -15.65
C PHE A 248 -7.48 16.28 -14.79
N LEU A 249 -7.21 15.00 -14.97
CA LEU A 249 -6.06 14.32 -14.39
C LEU A 249 -5.10 13.88 -15.51
N VAL A 250 -3.96 14.55 -15.61
CA VAL A 250 -2.91 14.26 -16.59
C VAL A 250 -1.89 13.30 -15.99
N LEU A 251 -1.78 12.11 -16.58
CA LEU A 251 -0.83 11.06 -16.22
C LEU A 251 0.40 11.17 -17.13
N PHE A 252 1.50 11.70 -16.62
CA PHE A 252 2.75 11.85 -17.39
C PHE A 252 3.77 10.80 -16.96
N GLU A 253 4.14 9.88 -17.83
CA GLU A 253 4.96 8.72 -17.48
C GLU A 253 5.86 8.29 -18.65
N CYS A 254 7.08 7.83 -18.37
CA CYS A 254 8.01 7.37 -19.41
C CYS A 254 7.89 5.88 -19.71
N CYS A 255 7.38 5.09 -18.75
CA CYS A 255 7.14 3.67 -18.94
C CYS A 255 5.72 3.42 -19.48
N GLU A 256 5.62 2.96 -20.73
CA GLU A 256 4.36 2.63 -21.40
C GLU A 256 3.50 1.67 -20.56
N TYR A 257 4.06 0.56 -20.09
CA TYR A 257 3.31 -0.42 -19.29
C TYR A 257 2.75 0.17 -18.00
N ALA A 258 3.54 0.99 -17.31
CA ALA A 258 3.12 1.62 -16.06
C ALA A 258 1.99 2.62 -16.32
N LEU A 259 2.09 3.43 -17.39
CA LEU A 259 1.07 4.37 -17.83
C LEU A 259 -0.25 3.67 -18.18
N TYR A 260 -0.18 2.63 -19.02
CA TYR A 260 -1.34 1.83 -19.41
C TYR A 260 -2.05 1.21 -18.21
N THR A 261 -1.27 0.68 -17.26
CA THR A 261 -1.81 0.01 -16.07
C THR A 261 -2.58 0.98 -15.20
N ILE A 262 -2.02 2.16 -14.90
CA ILE A 262 -2.69 3.15 -14.06
C ILE A 262 -3.89 3.79 -14.76
N GLU A 263 -3.79 4.07 -16.07
CA GLU A 263 -4.93 4.58 -16.85
C GLU A 263 -6.12 3.63 -16.79
N LYS A 264 -5.88 2.34 -17.05
CA LYS A 264 -6.93 1.31 -17.02
C LYS A 264 -7.57 1.21 -15.64
N GLU A 265 -6.78 1.27 -14.58
CA GLU A 265 -7.24 1.23 -13.21
C GLU A 265 -8.15 2.43 -12.88
N LEU A 266 -7.69 3.65 -13.17
CA LEU A 266 -8.42 4.88 -12.86
C LEU A 266 -9.73 4.99 -13.67
N ASN A 267 -9.74 4.55 -14.94
CA ASN A 267 -10.97 4.48 -15.73
C ASN A 267 -12.01 3.54 -15.10
N GLN A 268 -11.57 2.41 -14.54
CA GLN A 268 -12.47 1.49 -13.82
C GLN A 268 -13.00 2.07 -12.51
N LEU A 269 -12.19 2.88 -11.81
CA LEU A 269 -12.63 3.59 -10.60
C LEU A 269 -13.63 4.69 -10.94
N SER A 270 -13.36 5.48 -11.98
CA SER A 270 -14.23 6.54 -12.46
C SER A 270 -15.61 6.00 -12.88
N ALA A 271 -15.63 4.89 -13.64
CA ALA A 271 -16.88 4.26 -14.09
C ALA A 271 -17.79 3.73 -12.96
N LYS A 272 -17.24 3.50 -11.77
CA LYS A 272 -18.00 3.07 -10.59
C LYS A 272 -18.50 4.24 -9.73
N ALA A 273 -17.91 5.42 -9.87
CA ALA A 273 -18.33 6.61 -9.17
C ALA A 273 -19.67 7.14 -9.73
N SER A 274 -20.47 7.81 -8.90
CA SER A 274 -21.78 8.32 -9.32
C SER A 274 -21.65 9.35 -10.47
N PRO A 275 -22.62 9.40 -11.41
CA PRO A 275 -22.51 10.13 -12.69
C PRO A 275 -22.55 11.67 -12.59
N ALA A 276 -22.29 12.26 -11.41
CA ALA A 276 -22.45 13.70 -11.20
C ALA A 276 -21.35 14.54 -11.88
N GLN A 277 -20.18 13.96 -12.21
CA GLN A 277 -19.13 14.64 -12.96
C GLN A 277 -18.19 13.62 -13.63
N GLU A 278 -18.09 13.67 -14.96
CA GLU A 278 -17.16 12.84 -15.72
C GLU A 278 -15.76 13.48 -15.66
N ILE A 279 -14.83 12.85 -14.94
CA ILE A 279 -13.43 13.30 -14.85
C ILE A 279 -12.70 12.80 -16.08
N GLU A 280 -12.09 13.71 -16.83
CA GLU A 280 -11.29 13.34 -18.00
C GLU A 280 -9.86 12.97 -17.58
N ILE A 281 -9.47 11.73 -17.88
CA ILE A 281 -8.14 11.18 -17.61
C ILE A 281 -7.32 11.27 -18.91
N ILE A 282 -6.19 11.97 -18.86
CA ILE A 282 -5.32 12.19 -20.02
C ILE A 282 -4.00 11.47 -19.81
N SER A 283 -3.70 10.48 -20.66
CA SER A 283 -2.45 9.72 -20.58
C SER A 283 -1.42 10.26 -21.56
N VAL A 284 -0.26 10.69 -21.05
CA VAL A 284 0.83 11.24 -21.86
C VAL A 284 2.12 10.47 -21.61
N LEU A 285 2.53 9.69 -22.61
CA LEU A 285 3.84 9.04 -22.61
C LEU A 285 4.92 10.10 -22.83
N GLY A 286 5.90 10.23 -21.93
CA GLY A 286 6.96 11.23 -22.04
C GLY A 286 8.00 11.13 -20.93
N SER A 287 9.22 11.61 -21.20
CA SER A 287 10.28 11.71 -20.19
C SER A 287 10.31 13.11 -19.59
N VAL A 288 10.54 13.21 -18.28
CA VAL A 288 10.74 14.51 -17.62
C VAL A 288 12.02 15.23 -18.07
N ARG A 289 12.90 14.54 -18.81
CA ARG A 289 14.09 15.13 -19.44
C ARG A 289 13.73 16.05 -20.62
N ASP A 290 12.54 15.91 -21.20
CA ASP A 290 12.07 16.70 -22.34
C ASP A 290 11.23 17.90 -21.87
N GLU A 291 11.90 19.04 -21.66
CA GLU A 291 11.26 20.29 -21.22
C GLU A 291 10.13 20.72 -22.17
N GLY A 292 10.37 20.66 -23.49
CA GLY A 292 9.40 21.09 -24.49
C GLY A 292 8.13 20.24 -24.48
N ARG A 293 8.25 18.92 -24.23
CA ARG A 293 7.08 18.05 -24.10
C ARG A 293 6.27 18.36 -22.85
N ILE A 294 6.91 18.61 -21.71
CA ILE A 294 6.21 19.01 -20.47
C ILE A 294 5.50 20.35 -20.69
N GLU A 295 6.19 21.32 -21.28
CA GLU A 295 5.65 22.63 -21.57
C GLU A 295 4.42 22.56 -22.49
N ASN A 296 4.50 21.76 -23.58
CA ASN A 296 3.37 21.56 -24.49
C ASN A 296 2.15 20.96 -23.79
N VAL A 297 2.36 19.98 -22.91
CA VAL A 297 1.27 19.39 -22.10
C VAL A 297 0.67 20.42 -21.16
N CYS A 298 1.52 21.17 -20.43
CA CYS A 298 1.05 22.21 -19.51
C CYS A 298 0.24 23.30 -20.22
N LYS A 299 0.68 23.73 -21.41
CA LYS A 299 -0.05 24.69 -22.26
C LYS A 299 -1.36 24.12 -22.80
N ALA A 300 -1.33 22.92 -23.38
CA ALA A 300 -2.49 22.33 -24.04
C ALA A 300 -3.65 22.09 -23.10
N PHE A 301 -3.37 21.67 -21.85
CA PHE A 301 -4.40 21.37 -20.86
C PHE A 301 -4.57 22.46 -19.80
N ALA A 302 -3.78 23.54 -19.85
CA ALA A 302 -3.75 24.59 -18.82
C ALA A 302 -3.55 24.01 -17.41
N VAL A 303 -2.46 23.24 -17.22
CA VAL A 303 -2.13 22.59 -15.95
C VAL A 303 -1.95 23.63 -14.84
N GLN A 304 -2.58 23.40 -13.69
CA GLN A 304 -2.54 24.31 -12.53
C GLN A 304 -1.72 23.75 -11.37
N THR A 305 -1.69 22.43 -11.22
CA THR A 305 -0.96 21.74 -10.15
C THR A 305 -0.13 20.61 -10.74
N ILE A 306 1.16 20.54 -10.38
CA ILE A 306 2.05 19.44 -10.72
C ILE A 306 2.48 18.72 -9.45
N TYR A 307 2.25 17.41 -9.39
CA TYR A 307 2.91 16.51 -8.45
C TYR A 307 4.03 15.75 -9.16
N HIS A 308 5.28 16.09 -8.83
CA HIS A 308 6.47 15.56 -9.49
C HIS A 308 7.02 14.35 -8.74
N ALA A 309 6.59 13.14 -9.14
CA ALA A 309 7.00 11.86 -8.55
C ALA A 309 7.98 11.04 -9.44
N ALA A 310 8.36 11.54 -10.62
CA ALA A 310 9.30 10.86 -11.51
C ALA A 310 10.74 10.98 -10.98
N ALA A 311 11.35 9.85 -10.59
CA ALA A 311 12.74 9.79 -10.15
C ALA A 311 13.29 8.35 -10.18
N TYR A 312 14.61 8.21 -10.29
CA TYR A 312 15.31 6.96 -9.98
C TYR A 312 15.64 6.92 -8.49
N LYS A 313 15.17 5.86 -7.80
CA LYS A 313 15.24 5.74 -6.34
C LYS A 313 16.13 4.62 -5.79
N HIS A 314 16.50 3.64 -6.60
CA HIS A 314 17.15 2.42 -6.11
C HIS A 314 18.65 2.65 -5.90
N VAL A 315 19.07 2.87 -4.65
CA VAL A 315 20.45 3.28 -4.27
C VAL A 315 21.53 2.45 -4.96
N PRO A 316 21.57 1.10 -4.85
CA PRO A 316 22.62 0.30 -5.52
C PRO A 316 22.64 0.43 -7.05
N MET A 317 21.50 0.70 -7.68
CA MET A 317 21.43 0.86 -9.14
C MET A 317 21.93 2.25 -9.53
N VAL A 318 21.59 3.26 -8.74
CA VAL A 318 22.03 4.64 -8.97
C VAL A 318 23.53 4.80 -8.73
N GLU A 319 24.12 4.15 -7.73
CA GLU A 319 25.59 4.17 -7.57
C GLU A 319 26.33 3.62 -8.79
N LYS A 320 25.74 2.61 -9.45
CA LYS A 320 26.27 2.01 -10.68
C LYS A 320 25.93 2.80 -11.94
N ASN A 321 25.04 3.78 -11.87
CA ASN A 321 24.58 4.59 -13.01
C ASN A 321 24.42 6.07 -12.57
N PRO A 322 25.48 6.72 -12.05
CA PRO A 322 25.38 8.05 -11.45
C PRO A 322 24.97 9.11 -12.49
N GLY A 323 25.40 8.97 -13.74
CA GLY A 323 25.03 9.89 -14.82
C GLY A 323 23.53 9.89 -15.13
N GLU A 324 22.89 8.72 -15.13
CA GLU A 324 21.45 8.60 -15.35
C GLU A 324 20.64 9.22 -14.21
N ALA A 325 21.11 9.10 -12.97
CA ALA A 325 20.50 9.77 -11.83
C ALA A 325 20.62 11.30 -11.92
N VAL A 326 21.76 11.82 -12.38
CA VAL A 326 21.93 13.26 -12.64
C VAL A 326 20.93 13.72 -13.71
N TRP A 327 20.87 13.05 -14.86
CA TRP A 327 19.94 13.44 -15.93
C TRP A 327 18.49 13.39 -15.50
N ASN A 328 18.09 12.31 -14.83
CA ASN A 328 16.68 12.09 -14.52
C ASN A 328 16.23 12.88 -13.28
N ASN A 329 17.00 12.84 -12.19
CA ASN A 329 16.58 13.44 -10.92
C ASN A 329 16.89 14.94 -10.84
N ILE A 330 18.01 15.41 -11.44
CA ILE A 330 18.40 16.83 -11.39
C ILE A 330 17.84 17.56 -12.60
N PHE A 331 18.28 17.19 -13.80
CA PHE A 331 17.86 17.88 -15.02
C PHE A 331 16.38 17.63 -15.35
N GLY A 332 15.84 16.44 -15.05
CA GLY A 332 14.40 16.19 -15.17
C GLY A 332 13.55 17.09 -14.27
N THR A 333 13.96 17.30 -13.01
CA THR A 333 13.28 18.26 -12.12
C THR A 333 13.45 19.70 -12.62
N LEU A 334 14.63 20.07 -13.11
CA LEU A 334 14.87 21.39 -13.69
C LEU A 334 13.95 21.67 -14.89
N SER A 335 13.87 20.73 -15.84
CA SER A 335 12.99 20.82 -17.01
C SER A 335 11.52 20.97 -16.60
N ALA A 336 11.05 20.16 -15.65
CA ALA A 336 9.68 20.24 -15.14
C ALA A 336 9.40 21.59 -14.44
N ALA A 337 10.36 22.10 -13.66
CA ALA A 337 10.24 23.38 -12.98
C ALA A 337 10.22 24.57 -13.96
N LYS A 338 11.08 24.55 -14.98
CA LYS A 338 11.10 25.57 -16.04
C LYS A 338 9.80 25.58 -16.84
N ALA A 339 9.31 24.41 -17.24
CA ALA A 339 8.02 24.29 -17.93
C ALA A 339 6.85 24.79 -17.05
N ALA A 340 6.87 24.52 -15.74
CA ALA A 340 5.88 25.02 -14.80
C ALA A 340 5.89 26.56 -14.72
N ILE A 341 7.07 27.17 -14.67
CA ILE A 341 7.23 28.62 -14.70
C ILE A 341 6.76 29.18 -16.05
N SER A 342 7.22 28.67 -17.18
CA SER A 342 6.87 29.23 -18.51
C SER A 342 5.37 29.16 -18.83
N THR A 343 4.62 28.31 -18.12
CA THR A 343 3.19 28.07 -18.33
C THR A 343 2.30 28.55 -17.18
N ASN A 344 2.84 29.29 -16.20
CA ASN A 344 2.09 29.82 -15.06
C ASN A 344 1.37 28.76 -14.19
N VAL A 345 1.96 27.56 -14.06
CA VAL A 345 1.47 26.55 -13.10
C VAL A 345 1.48 27.14 -11.69
N GLU A 346 0.37 27.07 -10.97
CA GLU A 346 0.21 27.68 -9.65
C GLU A 346 1.03 26.97 -8.57
N THR A 347 1.00 25.63 -8.58
CA THR A 347 1.60 24.80 -7.53
C THR A 347 2.43 23.67 -8.12
N PHE A 348 3.66 23.53 -7.65
CA PHE A 348 4.55 22.43 -8.01
C PHE A 348 5.06 21.74 -6.75
N VAL A 349 4.72 20.47 -6.59
CA VAL A 349 5.08 19.65 -5.43
C VAL A 349 6.06 18.57 -5.85
N LEU A 350 7.30 18.64 -5.37
CA LEU A 350 8.33 17.61 -5.55
C LEU A 350 8.22 16.56 -4.45
N ILE A 351 8.17 15.29 -4.87
CA ILE A 351 8.31 14.16 -3.97
C ILE A 351 9.79 13.96 -3.69
N SER A 352 10.20 14.16 -2.43
CA SER A 352 11.57 13.95 -1.95
C SER A 352 11.64 12.78 -0.97
N THR A 353 12.78 12.62 -0.29
CA THR A 353 13.09 11.45 0.54
C THR A 353 13.97 11.85 1.72
N ASP A 354 13.84 11.13 2.84
CA ASP A 354 14.80 11.14 3.96
C ASP A 354 16.27 11.00 3.52
N LYS A 355 16.56 10.25 2.45
CA LYS A 355 17.91 10.07 1.91
C LYS A 355 18.55 11.35 1.36
N ALA A 356 17.77 12.42 1.16
CA ALA A 356 18.29 13.74 0.80
C ALA A 356 18.90 14.48 2.00
N VAL A 357 18.68 14.00 3.23
CA VAL A 357 19.22 14.54 4.48
C VAL A 357 20.62 13.96 4.71
N ARG A 358 21.65 14.82 4.74
CA ARG A 358 23.08 14.43 4.86
C ARG A 358 23.41 13.18 4.02
N PRO A 359 23.25 13.26 2.69
CA PRO A 359 23.25 12.06 1.87
C PRO A 359 24.57 11.30 1.95
N THR A 360 24.53 9.98 1.83
CA THR A 360 25.72 9.12 1.75
C THR A 360 25.83 8.39 0.41
N ASN A 361 24.86 8.63 -0.46
CA ASN A 361 24.72 8.04 -1.78
C ASN A 361 24.30 9.09 -2.82
N THR A 362 24.65 8.82 -4.07
CA THR A 362 24.38 9.63 -5.25
C THR A 362 22.87 9.83 -5.45
N MET A 363 22.03 8.83 -5.14
CA MET A 363 20.58 8.96 -5.24
C MET A 363 20.05 10.07 -4.31
N GLY A 364 20.41 10.02 -3.03
CA GLY A 364 20.08 11.05 -2.06
C GLY A 364 20.65 12.41 -2.41
N ALA A 365 21.91 12.47 -2.86
CA ALA A 365 22.56 13.71 -3.28
C ALA A 365 21.84 14.37 -4.47
N THR A 366 21.45 13.59 -5.48
CA THR A 366 20.70 14.11 -6.65
C THR A 366 19.31 14.59 -6.26
N LYS A 367 18.62 13.92 -5.32
CA LYS A 367 17.34 14.40 -4.77
C LYS A 367 17.50 15.68 -3.96
N ARG A 368 18.55 15.80 -3.15
CA ARG A 368 18.84 17.05 -2.42
C ARG A 368 19.17 18.20 -3.37
N PHE A 369 19.92 17.93 -4.44
CA PHE A 369 20.18 18.92 -5.48
C PHE A 369 18.88 19.37 -6.18
N ALA A 370 17.95 18.46 -6.44
CA ALA A 370 16.63 18.79 -6.98
C ALA A 370 15.83 19.74 -6.05
N GLU A 371 15.92 19.56 -4.73
CA GLU A 371 15.35 20.52 -3.78
C GLU A 371 16.02 21.89 -3.89
N LEU A 372 17.35 21.95 -3.97
CA LEU A 372 18.10 23.21 -4.12
C LEU A 372 17.70 23.97 -5.40
N ILE A 373 17.44 23.27 -6.50
CA ILE A 373 16.91 23.87 -7.74
C ILE A 373 15.59 24.60 -7.46
N LEU A 374 14.64 23.92 -6.82
CA LEU A 374 13.34 24.51 -6.55
C LEU A 374 13.41 25.65 -5.54
N GLN A 375 14.27 25.54 -4.52
CA GLN A 375 14.51 26.63 -3.57
C GLN A 375 15.10 27.87 -4.25
N ALA A 376 16.13 27.68 -5.07
CA ALA A 376 16.79 28.77 -5.81
C ALA A 376 15.83 29.44 -6.80
N LEU A 377 15.08 28.65 -7.57
CA LEU A 377 14.07 29.17 -8.50
C LEU A 377 12.95 29.91 -7.75
N SER A 378 12.48 29.37 -6.62
CA SER A 378 11.44 30.03 -5.81
C SER A 378 11.88 31.40 -5.31
N GLN A 379 13.17 31.58 -5.00
CA GLN A 379 13.74 32.88 -4.62
C GLN A 379 13.82 33.81 -5.84
N GLU A 380 14.28 33.31 -6.98
CA GLU A 380 14.48 34.09 -8.21
C GLU A 380 13.18 34.65 -8.79
N ILE A 381 12.10 33.85 -8.76
CA ILE A 381 10.79 34.22 -9.31
C ILE A 381 9.89 34.95 -8.31
N LYS A 382 10.33 35.12 -7.05
CA LYS A 382 9.52 35.70 -5.98
C LYS A 382 9.01 37.09 -6.38
N GLY A 383 7.68 37.28 -6.35
CA GLY A 383 7.03 38.53 -6.74
C GLY A 383 6.97 38.81 -8.25
N LYS A 384 7.61 37.97 -9.07
CA LYS A 384 7.56 38.02 -10.55
C LYS A 384 6.59 37.00 -11.14
N HIS A 385 6.35 35.90 -10.43
CA HIS A 385 5.59 34.75 -10.91
C HIS A 385 4.68 34.14 -9.84
N LEU A 386 3.65 33.39 -10.28
CA LEU A 386 2.64 32.79 -9.39
C LEU A 386 3.03 31.38 -8.89
N THR A 387 3.96 30.70 -9.55
CA THR A 387 4.35 29.33 -9.22
C THR A 387 4.94 29.22 -7.82
N ARG A 388 4.33 28.35 -6.99
CA ARG A 388 4.84 27.99 -5.67
C ARG A 388 5.47 26.61 -5.73
N PHE A 389 6.76 26.53 -5.41
CA PHE A 389 7.46 25.26 -5.28
C PHE A 389 7.39 24.74 -3.85
N THR A 390 7.12 23.45 -3.71
CA THR A 390 7.07 22.75 -2.43
C THR A 390 7.78 21.41 -2.56
N MET A 391 8.54 21.02 -1.55
CA MET A 391 9.22 19.73 -1.48
C MET A 391 8.72 18.97 -0.26
N VAL A 392 8.43 17.68 -0.40
CA VAL A 392 7.94 16.86 0.71
C VAL A 392 8.87 15.67 0.90
N ARG A 393 9.55 15.60 2.05
CA ARG A 393 10.41 14.48 2.47
C ARG A 393 9.62 13.52 3.35
N PHE A 394 9.79 12.24 3.06
CA PHE A 394 9.34 11.16 3.92
C PHE A 394 10.27 9.96 3.78
N GLY A 395 10.13 9.02 4.72
CA GLY A 395 10.94 7.81 4.76
C GLY A 395 10.41 6.72 3.82
N ASN A 396 10.59 5.47 4.24
CA ASN A 396 10.15 4.35 3.42
C ASN A 396 8.63 4.26 3.41
N VAL A 397 8.09 3.84 2.27
CA VAL A 397 6.69 3.45 2.12
C VAL A 397 6.57 1.95 1.98
N LEU A 398 5.61 1.38 2.70
CA LEU A 398 5.32 -0.06 2.70
C LEU A 398 4.90 -0.55 1.30
N ASP A 399 5.32 -1.76 0.94
CA ASP A 399 4.99 -2.43 -0.32
C ASP A 399 5.27 -1.64 -1.60
N SER A 400 6.22 -0.70 -1.55
CA SER A 400 6.69 -0.05 -2.78
C SER A 400 7.59 -0.97 -3.60
N SER A 401 7.63 -0.74 -4.91
CA SER A 401 8.40 -1.56 -5.86
C SER A 401 9.89 -1.57 -5.48
N GLY A 402 10.47 -2.77 -5.43
CA GLY A 402 11.89 -3.00 -5.08
C GLY A 402 12.24 -2.73 -3.62
N SER A 403 11.27 -2.75 -2.69
CA SER A 403 11.52 -2.58 -1.26
C SER A 403 11.81 -3.90 -0.55
N VAL A 404 12.27 -3.81 0.70
CA VAL A 404 12.70 -4.97 1.51
C VAL A 404 11.58 -5.96 1.79
N VAL A 405 10.33 -5.49 1.89
CA VAL A 405 9.24 -6.36 2.34
C VAL A 405 8.75 -7.32 1.24
N PRO A 406 8.52 -6.88 0.00
CA PRO A 406 8.29 -7.80 -1.12
C PRO A 406 9.42 -8.83 -1.25
N LEU A 407 10.68 -8.42 -1.05
CA LEU A 407 11.83 -9.33 -1.06
C LEU A 407 11.74 -10.38 0.05
N PHE A 408 11.40 -9.99 1.28
CA PHE A 408 11.22 -10.95 2.38
C PHE A 408 10.08 -11.92 2.12
N ARG A 409 8.94 -11.45 1.62
CA ARG A 409 7.82 -12.35 1.23
C ARG A 409 8.26 -13.36 0.19
N GLU A 410 8.98 -12.92 -0.83
CA GLU A 410 9.54 -13.79 -1.88
C GLU A 410 10.52 -14.80 -1.29
N GLN A 411 11.47 -14.36 -0.46
CA GLN A 411 12.47 -15.22 0.17
C GLN A 411 11.82 -16.27 1.07
N ILE A 412 10.84 -15.87 1.90
CA ILE A 412 10.09 -16.78 2.78
C ILE A 412 9.32 -17.81 1.95
N ALA A 413 8.63 -17.38 0.88
CA ALA A 413 7.90 -18.28 0.00
C ALA A 413 8.80 -19.32 -0.70
N HIS A 414 10.07 -18.98 -0.93
CA HIS A 414 11.07 -19.89 -1.51
C HIS A 414 11.86 -20.72 -0.47
N GLY A 415 11.53 -20.61 0.82
CA GLY A 415 12.20 -21.37 1.90
C GLY A 415 13.47 -20.73 2.46
N GLY A 416 13.73 -19.46 2.15
CA GLY A 416 14.87 -18.70 2.66
C GLY A 416 16.21 -18.98 1.96
N PRO A 417 17.33 -18.46 2.51
CA PRO A 417 17.39 -17.60 3.68
C PRO A 417 16.82 -16.20 3.42
N VAL A 418 16.32 -15.56 4.47
CA VAL A 418 15.96 -14.14 4.43
C VAL A 418 17.23 -13.30 4.58
N THR A 419 17.46 -12.36 3.67
CA THR A 419 18.71 -11.59 3.65
C THR A 419 18.55 -10.21 4.29
N VAL A 420 19.21 -9.98 5.42
CA VAL A 420 19.24 -8.68 6.12
C VAL A 420 20.61 -8.05 5.89
N THR A 421 20.67 -6.74 5.66
CA THR A 421 21.96 -6.06 5.38
C THR A 421 22.84 -5.96 6.61
N ASP A 422 22.32 -5.47 7.73
CA ASP A 422 23.02 -5.41 9.02
C ASP A 422 21.99 -5.45 10.17
N GLU A 423 22.36 -6.08 11.28
CA GLU A 423 21.53 -6.26 12.48
C GLU A 423 21.03 -4.95 13.10
N ARG A 424 21.78 -3.86 12.93
CA ARG A 424 21.47 -2.55 13.51
C ARG A 424 20.60 -1.68 12.61
N VAL A 425 20.27 -2.14 11.40
CA VAL A 425 19.54 -1.33 10.42
C VAL A 425 18.11 -1.08 10.90
N ILE A 426 17.76 0.21 10.98
CA ILE A 426 16.40 0.65 11.28
C ILE A 426 15.86 1.50 10.14
N ARG A 427 14.55 1.43 9.90
CA ARG A 427 13.87 2.25 8.90
C ARG A 427 12.55 2.76 9.47
N TYR A 428 12.14 3.93 9.00
CA TYR A 428 10.82 4.48 9.27
C TYR A 428 9.87 4.11 8.13
N PHE A 429 8.63 3.78 8.49
CA PHE A 429 7.63 3.31 7.52
C PHE A 429 6.31 4.05 7.69
N MET A 430 5.66 4.30 6.56
CA MET A 430 4.26 4.69 6.47
C MET A 430 3.58 3.95 5.31
N THR A 431 2.25 3.98 5.23
CA THR A 431 1.57 3.39 4.07
C THR A 431 1.63 4.32 2.86
N ILE A 432 1.56 3.76 1.65
CA ILE A 432 1.53 4.55 0.41
C ILE A 432 0.33 5.53 0.39
N PRO A 433 -0.91 5.12 0.76
CA PRO A 433 -2.04 6.05 0.82
C PRO A 433 -1.85 7.20 1.83
N GLU A 434 -1.29 6.91 3.00
CA GLU A 434 -1.00 7.93 4.03
C GLU A 434 0.03 8.95 3.51
N ALA A 435 1.11 8.48 2.88
CA ALA A 435 2.12 9.33 2.27
C ALA A 435 1.51 10.25 1.20
N ALA A 436 0.71 9.70 0.28
CA ALA A 436 0.09 10.46 -0.80
C ALA A 436 -0.87 11.55 -0.27
N GLN A 437 -1.69 11.22 0.74
CA GLN A 437 -2.59 12.19 1.37
C GLN A 437 -1.83 13.32 2.07
N LEU A 438 -0.76 13.00 2.80
CA LEU A 438 0.05 14.01 3.47
C LEU A 438 0.83 14.89 2.48
N VAL A 439 1.28 14.33 1.35
CA VAL A 439 1.91 15.08 0.26
C VAL A 439 0.95 16.10 -0.35
N ILE A 440 -0.30 15.69 -0.65
CA ILE A 440 -1.32 16.60 -1.19
C ILE A 440 -1.58 17.75 -0.22
N GLN A 441 -1.74 17.45 1.07
CA GLN A 441 -1.96 18.45 2.11
C GLN A 441 -0.75 19.38 2.30
N ALA A 442 0.48 18.86 2.24
CA ALA A 442 1.70 19.66 2.30
C ALA A 442 1.78 20.65 1.12
N GLY A 443 1.40 20.22 -0.08
CA GLY A 443 1.31 21.10 -1.25
C GLY A 443 0.34 22.27 -1.07
N ALA A 444 -0.77 22.06 -0.34
CA ALA A 444 -1.74 23.12 -0.03
C ALA A 444 -1.22 24.17 0.96
N MET A 445 -0.28 23.78 1.84
CA MET A 445 0.32 24.68 2.83
C MET A 445 1.55 25.45 2.31
N GLY A 446 2.05 25.12 1.11
CA GLY A 446 3.25 25.71 0.54
C GLY A 446 3.10 27.20 0.21
N LEU A 447 4.05 28.00 0.69
CA LEU A 447 4.22 29.43 0.42
C LEU A 447 5.31 29.69 -0.64
N GLY A 448 6.14 28.69 -0.93
CA GLY A 448 7.18 28.73 -1.97
C GLY A 448 8.58 28.51 -1.41
N GLY A 449 9.28 27.50 -1.94
CA GLY A 449 10.61 27.09 -1.51
C GLY A 449 10.60 26.21 -0.25
N ASP A 450 9.43 25.76 0.19
CA ASP A 450 9.25 25.04 1.45
C ASP A 450 9.69 23.59 1.36
N VAL A 451 10.40 23.13 2.38
CA VAL A 451 10.75 21.72 2.57
C VAL A 451 9.92 21.19 3.73
N PHE A 452 8.89 20.41 3.42
CA PHE A 452 8.09 19.72 4.43
C PHE A 452 8.69 18.36 4.75
N VAL A 453 8.54 17.94 6.00
CA VAL A 453 8.97 16.64 6.51
C VAL A 453 7.78 15.98 7.19
N LEU A 454 7.45 14.77 6.75
CA LEU A 454 6.36 14.01 7.33
C LEU A 454 6.83 13.34 8.62
N ASP A 455 5.98 13.38 9.64
CA ASP A 455 6.19 12.59 10.86
C ASP A 455 6.04 11.10 10.52
N MET A 456 7.17 10.39 10.57
CA MET A 456 7.23 8.97 10.27
C MET A 456 7.09 8.07 11.50
N GLY A 457 6.65 8.58 12.65
CA GLY A 457 6.40 7.76 13.84
C GLY A 457 7.63 6.97 14.32
N GLU A 458 7.41 5.81 14.92
CA GLU A 458 8.49 4.98 15.45
C GLU A 458 9.28 4.26 14.35
N SER A 459 10.59 4.14 14.56
CA SER A 459 11.46 3.36 13.69
C SER A 459 11.31 1.86 13.95
N VAL A 460 11.61 1.07 12.92
CA VAL A 460 11.49 -0.40 12.95
C VAL A 460 12.85 -1.01 12.62
N ARG A 461 13.32 -1.92 13.46
CA ARG A 461 14.51 -2.75 13.15
C ARG A 461 14.16 -3.75 12.07
N ILE A 462 14.98 -3.80 11.01
CA ILE A 462 14.69 -4.66 9.84
C ILE A 462 14.80 -6.14 10.20
N ILE A 463 15.68 -6.51 11.14
CA ILE A 463 15.76 -7.87 11.65
C ILE A 463 14.48 -8.31 12.37
N ASP A 464 13.89 -7.44 13.20
CA ASP A 464 12.66 -7.77 13.91
C ASP A 464 11.49 -7.92 12.93
N LEU A 465 11.46 -7.07 11.89
CA LEU A 465 10.48 -7.20 10.81
C LEU A 465 10.62 -8.56 10.09
N ALA A 466 11.84 -8.97 9.76
CA ALA A 466 12.11 -10.26 9.13
C ALA A 466 11.63 -11.43 10.02
N LYS A 467 12.00 -11.43 11.30
CA LYS A 467 11.58 -12.47 12.27
C LYS A 467 10.06 -12.55 12.39
N ARG A 468 9.39 -11.40 12.55
CA ARG A 468 7.92 -11.34 12.65
C ARG A 468 7.24 -11.88 11.40
N MET A 469 7.76 -11.55 10.21
CA MET A 469 7.22 -12.09 8.96
C MET A 469 7.40 -13.61 8.85
N ILE A 470 8.54 -14.16 9.27
CA ILE A 470 8.79 -15.61 9.28
C ILE A 470 7.78 -16.32 10.20
N HIS A 471 7.64 -15.88 11.46
CA HIS A 471 6.71 -16.48 12.41
C HIS A 471 5.26 -16.43 11.94
N LEU A 472 4.83 -15.30 11.38
CA LEU A 472 3.46 -15.10 10.91
C LEU A 472 3.16 -15.81 9.59
N SER A 473 4.18 -16.29 8.88
CA SER A 473 4.06 -17.27 7.80
C SER A 473 3.98 -18.71 8.30
N GLY A 474 3.96 -18.93 9.62
CA GLY A 474 3.88 -20.26 10.25
C GLY A 474 5.21 -21.03 10.23
N LEU A 475 6.34 -20.33 10.12
CA LEU A 475 7.68 -20.91 10.04
C LEU A 475 8.51 -20.41 11.23
N GLU A 476 9.49 -21.19 11.66
CA GLU A 476 10.42 -20.80 12.73
C GLU A 476 11.74 -20.27 12.18
N VAL A 477 12.30 -19.29 12.88
CA VAL A 477 13.62 -18.75 12.55
C VAL A 477 14.67 -19.75 13.00
N LYS A 478 15.58 -20.10 12.10
CA LYS A 478 16.73 -20.95 12.40
C LYS A 478 17.80 -20.12 13.11
N ASP A 479 17.95 -20.31 14.40
CA ASP A 479 18.98 -19.66 15.20
C ASP A 479 19.61 -20.60 16.24
N LYS A 480 20.41 -20.05 17.15
CA LYS A 480 21.09 -20.86 18.19
C LYS A 480 20.11 -21.48 19.19
N GLU A 481 18.97 -20.84 19.43
CA GLU A 481 17.93 -21.32 20.35
C GLU A 481 17.02 -22.33 19.64
N HIS A 482 16.80 -22.16 18.33
CA HIS A 482 15.97 -22.99 17.47
C HIS A 482 16.79 -23.56 16.29
N PRO A 483 17.72 -24.50 16.53
CA PRO A 483 18.56 -25.07 15.45
C PRO A 483 17.78 -25.86 14.40
N GLY A 484 16.55 -26.27 14.75
CA GLY A 484 15.61 -26.96 13.86
C GLY A 484 14.67 -26.05 13.06
N GLY A 485 14.78 -24.72 13.19
CA GLY A 485 13.95 -23.78 12.43
C GLY A 485 14.12 -23.91 10.92
N GLU A 486 13.07 -23.55 10.18
CA GLU A 486 12.98 -23.72 8.74
C GLU A 486 13.71 -22.62 7.95
N ILE A 487 13.70 -21.39 8.43
CA ILE A 487 14.24 -20.23 7.70
C ILE A 487 15.42 -19.60 8.44
N ASP A 488 16.58 -19.58 7.79
CA ASP A 488 17.76 -18.85 8.26
C ASP A 488 17.71 -17.36 7.89
N ILE A 489 18.33 -16.51 8.71
CA ILE A 489 18.53 -15.08 8.43
C ILE A 489 20.02 -14.85 8.15
N SER A 490 20.33 -14.51 6.91
CA SER A 490 21.71 -14.25 6.48
C SER A 490 22.03 -12.76 6.46
N PHE A 491 23.13 -12.38 7.12
CA PHE A 491 23.63 -11.00 7.06
C PHE A 491 24.55 -10.82 5.86
N ILE A 492 24.14 -9.97 4.92
CA ILE A 492 24.85 -9.75 3.64
C ILE A 492 25.77 -8.53 3.66
N GLY A 493 25.82 -7.79 4.77
CA GLY A 493 26.53 -6.53 4.89
C GLY A 493 25.76 -5.35 4.29
N LEU A 494 26.19 -4.13 4.65
CA LEU A 494 25.65 -2.91 4.05
C LEU A 494 26.05 -2.82 2.59
N ARG A 495 25.09 -2.43 1.75
CA ARG A 495 25.34 -2.17 0.34
C ARG A 495 26.02 -0.81 0.16
N PRO A 496 26.74 -0.58 -0.94
CA PRO A 496 27.36 0.72 -1.23
C PRO A 496 26.36 1.88 -1.10
N GLY A 497 26.69 2.87 -0.27
CA GLY A 497 25.88 4.07 -0.05
C GLY A 497 24.70 3.92 0.92
N GLU A 498 24.49 2.73 1.50
CA GLU A 498 23.41 2.45 2.44
C GLU A 498 23.73 2.89 3.88
N LYS A 499 22.83 3.64 4.51
CA LYS A 499 22.96 4.05 5.92
C LYS A 499 22.47 2.95 6.88
N LEU A 500 23.05 2.88 8.07
CA LEU A 500 22.50 2.12 9.19
C LEU A 500 21.16 2.73 9.65
N TYR A 501 21.14 4.05 9.82
CA TYR A 501 19.99 4.81 10.30
C TYR A 501 19.72 5.95 9.32
N GLU A 502 18.46 6.11 8.92
CA GLU A 502 18.04 7.27 8.13
C GLU A 502 17.71 8.42 9.07
N GLU A 503 17.95 9.64 8.61
CA GLU A 503 17.72 10.86 9.36
C GLU A 503 16.58 11.62 8.68
N LEU A 504 15.61 12.11 9.46
CA LEU A 504 14.49 12.87 8.89
C LEU A 504 14.80 14.37 8.77
N LEU A 505 15.76 14.87 9.55
CA LEU A 505 16.07 16.30 9.68
C LEU A 505 17.56 16.60 9.73
N ILE A 506 17.97 17.76 9.20
CA ILE A 506 19.31 18.32 9.39
C ILE A 506 19.27 19.24 10.62
N GLY A 507 19.65 18.70 11.79
CA GLY A 507 19.62 19.47 13.05
C GLY A 507 18.19 19.68 13.57
N ASP A 508 18.02 20.68 14.45
CA ASP A 508 16.75 20.95 15.15
C ASP A 508 15.92 22.09 14.50
N ASN A 509 16.29 22.54 13.30
CA ASN A 509 15.67 23.67 12.61
C ASN A 509 14.35 23.28 11.92
N VAL A 510 13.31 23.03 12.73
CA VAL A 510 11.95 22.75 12.26
C VAL A 510 10.93 23.69 12.87
N SER A 511 9.97 24.10 12.04
CA SER A 511 8.76 24.80 12.47
C SER A 511 7.54 23.89 12.34
N VAL A 512 6.63 24.01 13.31
CA VAL A 512 5.35 23.30 13.29
C VAL A 512 4.42 23.95 12.25
N THR A 513 3.66 23.13 11.53
CA THR A 513 2.66 23.62 10.56
C THR A 513 1.25 23.53 11.13
N ALA A 514 0.24 23.97 10.37
CA ALA A 514 -1.16 23.78 10.72
C ALA A 514 -1.55 22.30 10.86
N HIS A 515 -0.81 21.38 10.23
CA HIS A 515 -1.07 19.94 10.27
C HIS A 515 -0.09 19.21 11.20
N ARG A 516 -0.60 18.47 12.18
CA ARG A 516 0.20 17.84 13.26
C ARG A 516 1.30 16.88 12.79
N ARG A 517 1.11 16.22 11.65
CA ARG A 517 2.08 15.26 11.06
C ARG A 517 2.99 15.87 9.99
N ILE A 518 2.91 17.17 9.75
CA ILE A 518 3.70 17.84 8.72
C ILE A 518 4.50 18.94 9.41
N MET A 519 5.81 18.84 9.33
CA MET A 519 6.74 19.84 9.85
C MET A 519 7.39 20.56 8.67
N ARG A 520 7.86 21.80 8.87
CA ARG A 520 8.61 22.54 7.86
C ARG A 520 10.06 22.64 8.30
N ALA A 521 10.98 22.14 7.48
CA ALA A 521 12.42 22.21 7.70
C ALA A 521 12.99 23.52 7.15
N GLU A 522 13.84 24.18 7.92
CA GLU A 522 14.59 25.35 7.49
C GLU A 522 15.96 24.90 6.98
N GLU A 523 16.08 24.87 5.65
CA GLU A 523 17.23 24.32 4.95
C GLU A 523 18.07 25.43 4.33
N GLN A 524 19.39 25.23 4.28
CA GLN A 524 20.28 26.13 3.56
C GLN A 524 19.94 26.12 2.06
N THR A 525 19.95 27.30 1.45
CA THR A 525 19.69 27.50 0.03
C THR A 525 20.95 28.00 -0.70
N ILE A 526 21.00 27.78 -2.00
CA ILE A 526 22.03 28.32 -2.90
C ILE A 526 21.36 29.35 -3.82
N SER A 527 22.07 30.43 -4.14
CA SER A 527 21.58 31.44 -5.09
C SER A 527 21.43 30.83 -6.49
N TRP A 528 20.49 31.34 -7.30
CA TRP A 528 20.31 30.85 -8.67
C TRP A 528 21.59 30.97 -9.51
N ALA A 529 22.32 32.08 -9.40
CA ALA A 529 23.55 32.31 -10.15
C ALA A 529 24.67 31.29 -9.83
N GLU A 530 24.87 30.97 -8.55
CA GLU A 530 25.82 29.92 -8.14
C GLU A 530 25.33 28.55 -8.62
N LEU A 531 24.04 28.25 -8.48
CA LEU A 531 23.47 26.97 -8.88
C LEU A 531 23.54 26.74 -10.39
N GLU A 532 23.37 27.79 -11.20
CA GLU A 532 23.47 27.73 -12.66
C GLU A 532 24.90 27.34 -13.11
N ALA A 533 25.93 27.90 -12.48
CA ALA A 533 27.31 27.51 -12.73
C ALA A 533 27.58 26.04 -12.37
N LEU A 534 27.01 25.58 -11.25
CA LEU A 534 27.10 24.17 -10.83
C LEU A 534 26.37 23.24 -11.80
N LEU A 535 25.17 23.61 -12.26
CA LEU A 535 24.42 22.88 -13.27
C LEU A 535 25.22 22.75 -14.58
N ALA A 536 25.82 23.83 -15.07
CA ALA A 536 26.66 23.78 -16.27
C ALA A 536 27.89 22.87 -16.10
N SER A 537 28.55 22.92 -14.94
CA SER A 537 29.67 22.02 -14.64
C SER A 537 29.21 20.56 -14.54
N LEU A 538 28.04 20.31 -13.96
CA LEU A 538 27.47 18.99 -13.80
C LEU A 538 27.08 18.40 -15.15
N GLU A 539 26.40 19.18 -16.00
CA GLU A 539 26.00 18.80 -17.35
C GLU A 539 27.21 18.38 -18.19
N LYS A 540 28.27 19.21 -18.17
CA LYS A 540 29.51 18.93 -18.88
C LYS A 540 30.16 17.64 -18.39
N ALA A 541 30.28 17.48 -17.07
CA ALA A 541 30.89 16.30 -16.46
C ALA A 541 30.10 15.01 -16.77
N THR A 542 28.77 15.07 -16.74
CA THR A 542 27.92 13.93 -17.08
C THR A 542 28.01 13.58 -18.57
N LYS A 543 28.03 14.57 -19.48
CA LYS A 543 28.23 14.33 -20.93
C LYS A 543 29.57 13.70 -21.25
N SER A 544 30.63 14.03 -20.51
CA SER A 544 31.96 13.45 -20.67
C SER A 544 32.19 12.19 -19.83
N GLU A 545 31.16 11.67 -19.16
CA GLU A 545 31.25 10.53 -18.23
C GLU A 545 32.34 10.70 -17.15
N ASP A 546 32.64 11.93 -16.74
CA ASP A 546 33.59 12.23 -15.66
C ASP A 546 32.89 12.17 -14.31
N PHE A 547 32.71 10.96 -13.80
CA PHE A 547 31.95 10.73 -12.57
C PHE A 547 32.67 11.18 -11.29
N GLU A 548 33.99 11.34 -11.32
CA GLU A 548 34.73 11.98 -10.23
C GLU A 548 34.39 13.48 -10.17
N ARG A 549 34.33 14.15 -11.33
CA ARG A 549 33.89 15.54 -11.38
C ARG A 549 32.42 15.70 -11.01
N VAL A 550 31.53 14.82 -11.46
CA VAL A 550 30.11 14.78 -11.03
C VAL A 550 30.04 14.72 -9.51
N ARG A 551 30.78 13.80 -8.89
CA ARG A 551 30.82 13.66 -7.44
C ARG A 551 31.39 14.88 -6.74
N ALA A 552 32.44 15.50 -7.27
CA ALA A 552 33.02 16.72 -6.72
C ALA A 552 32.00 17.87 -6.72
N VAL A 553 31.25 18.04 -7.81
CA VAL A 553 30.18 19.04 -7.90
C VAL A 553 29.07 18.74 -6.89
N LEU A 554 28.63 17.49 -6.78
CA LEU A 554 27.64 17.10 -5.78
C LEU A 554 28.12 17.35 -4.34
N LYS A 555 29.39 17.07 -4.03
CA LYS A 555 29.99 17.34 -2.69
C LYS A 555 30.02 18.83 -2.36
N TYR A 556 30.30 19.66 -3.37
CA TYR A 556 30.31 21.11 -3.18
C TYR A 556 28.89 21.67 -2.99
N ALA A 557 27.95 21.24 -3.84
CA ALA A 557 26.59 21.76 -3.85
C ALA A 557 25.74 21.26 -2.67
N VAL A 558 25.91 20.01 -2.27
CA VAL A 558 25.05 19.35 -1.29
C VAL A 558 25.75 19.27 0.06
N THR A 559 25.33 20.16 0.98
CA THR A 559 25.84 20.18 2.35
C THR A 559 25.66 18.82 3.04
N GLY A 560 26.72 18.32 3.67
CA GLY A 560 26.72 17.03 4.36
C GLY A 560 26.75 15.80 3.45
N TYR A 561 27.01 15.94 2.13
CA TYR A 561 27.18 14.79 1.24
C TYR A 561 28.52 14.09 1.48
N ILE A 562 28.49 12.89 2.07
CA ILE A 562 29.67 12.06 2.34
C ILE A 562 29.49 10.70 1.65
N PRO A 563 29.96 10.53 0.41
CA PRO A 563 29.83 9.26 -0.31
C PRO A 563 30.60 8.14 0.40
N GLN A 564 29.94 7.02 0.66
CA GLN A 564 30.53 5.87 1.36
C GLN A 564 31.35 4.93 0.47
N CYS A 565 31.24 5.04 -0.85
CA CYS A 565 31.95 4.20 -1.81
C CYS A 565 32.63 5.06 -2.89
N GLY A 566 33.53 4.46 -3.67
CA GLY A 566 34.09 5.04 -4.89
C GLY A 566 33.05 5.19 -6.01
N VAL A 567 33.45 5.64 -7.19
CA VAL A 567 32.58 5.59 -8.38
C VAL A 567 32.33 4.11 -8.73
N GLU A 568 31.08 3.66 -8.71
CA GLU A 568 30.68 2.27 -8.96
C GLU A 568 30.22 2.01 -10.41
N ASP A 569 30.24 3.03 -11.27
CA ASP A 569 29.85 2.92 -12.67
C ASP A 569 30.71 1.89 -13.42
N LEU A 570 30.05 0.94 -14.09
CA LEU A 570 30.71 -0.21 -14.71
C LEU A 570 31.48 0.18 -15.98
N LEU A 571 30.95 1.12 -16.77
CA LEU A 571 31.58 1.54 -18.03
C LEU A 571 32.82 2.39 -17.74
N TRP A 572 32.67 3.34 -16.83
CA TRP A 572 33.77 4.18 -16.38
C TRP A 572 34.91 3.37 -15.77
N ARG A 573 34.60 2.41 -14.88
CA ARG A 573 35.62 1.54 -14.28
C ARG A 573 36.43 0.77 -15.32
N ARG A 574 35.77 0.24 -16.36
CA ARG A 574 36.46 -0.48 -17.45
C ARG A 574 37.34 0.47 -18.27
N THR A 575 36.86 1.66 -18.57
CA THR A 575 37.62 2.67 -19.33
C THR A 575 38.83 3.17 -18.55
N CYS A 576 38.68 3.43 -17.25
CA CYS A 576 39.79 3.80 -16.37
C CYS A 576 40.82 2.68 -16.24
N ALA A 577 40.41 1.43 -16.04
CA ALA A 577 41.32 0.28 -16.00
C ALA A 577 42.16 0.17 -17.30
N ALA A 578 41.50 0.25 -18.46
CA ALA A 578 42.18 0.21 -19.77
C ALA A 578 43.13 1.40 -20.00
N THR A 579 42.87 2.55 -19.38
CA THR A 579 43.73 3.74 -19.47
C THR A 579 44.92 3.64 -18.50
N THR A 580 44.73 3.02 -17.34
CA THR A 580 45.78 2.81 -16.32
C THR A 580 46.79 1.76 -16.78
N GLU A 581 46.36 0.73 -17.52
CA GLU A 581 47.26 -0.22 -18.18
C GLU A 581 48.09 0.42 -19.32
N LYS A 582 47.60 1.52 -19.91
CA LYS A 582 48.28 2.23 -21.02
C LYS A 582 49.12 3.43 -20.60
N LYS A 583 48.94 3.95 -19.38
CA LYS A 583 49.66 5.14 -18.88
C LYS A 583 50.06 4.95 -17.43
N GLY A 584 51.37 4.78 -17.21
CA GLY A 584 51.97 4.96 -15.89
C GLY A 584 51.56 6.31 -15.30
N GLN A 585 50.99 6.24 -14.08
CA GLN A 585 50.69 7.31 -13.12
C GLN A 585 50.60 8.76 -13.65
N LYS A 586 49.40 9.34 -13.61
CA LYS A 586 49.21 10.81 -13.57
C LYS A 586 48.33 11.24 -12.38
N LYS A 587 48.73 12.40 -11.84
CA LYS A 587 48.29 13.13 -10.63
C LYS A 587 46.76 13.30 -10.47
N PRO A 588 46.28 13.50 -9.22
CA PRO A 588 44.86 13.73 -8.93
C PRO A 588 44.37 15.11 -9.40
N PRO A 589 43.05 15.30 -9.60
CA PRO A 589 42.45 16.55 -10.07
C PRO A 589 42.35 17.62 -8.98
N ASP A 590 42.24 18.89 -9.40
CA ASP A 590 42.12 20.08 -8.56
C ASP A 590 40.93 20.02 -7.58
N VAL A 591 41.23 20.23 -6.31
CA VAL A 591 40.27 20.25 -5.19
C VAL A 591 39.52 21.57 -5.19
N LEU A 592 38.20 21.54 -5.41
CA LEU A 592 37.33 22.67 -5.11
C LEU A 592 37.27 22.86 -3.57
N PRO A 593 37.37 24.08 -3.05
CA PRO A 593 37.32 24.31 -1.60
C PRO A 593 35.98 23.85 -1.01
N GLN A 594 36.04 23.11 0.10
CA GLN A 594 34.85 22.73 0.86
C GLN A 594 34.27 23.97 1.55
N ARG A 595 32.94 24.07 1.58
CA ARG A 595 32.25 25.15 2.31
C ARG A 595 32.37 24.89 3.81
N GLU A 596 33.09 25.74 4.53
CA GLU A 596 33.30 25.61 5.98
C GLU A 596 31.96 25.68 6.73
N GLU A 597 31.73 24.70 7.62
CA GLU A 597 30.70 24.77 8.64
C GLU A 597 31.07 25.90 9.61
N LYS A 598 30.24 26.95 9.67
CA LYS A 598 30.23 27.80 10.86
C LYS A 598 29.62 26.97 12.00
N ASN A 599 30.48 26.31 12.75
CA ASN A 599 30.15 25.75 14.05
C ASN A 599 29.58 26.88 14.93
N GLN A 600 28.26 26.91 15.08
CA GLN A 600 27.62 27.52 16.24
C GLN A 600 27.35 26.39 17.24
N ALA A 601 28.41 26.02 17.95
CA ALA A 601 28.32 25.34 19.22
C ALA A 601 28.89 26.31 20.26
N GLU A 602 28.02 27.15 20.83
CA GLU A 602 28.28 27.79 22.12
C GLU A 602 26.94 28.04 22.82
N ILE A 603 26.82 27.38 24.00
CA ILE A 603 25.83 27.45 25.09
C ILE A 603 24.58 26.57 24.95
#